data_AF-A0A0M0JUM4-F1
#
_entry.id   AF-A0A0M0JUM4-F1
#
_cell.length_a   1.000
_cell.length_b   1.000
_cell.length_c   1.000
_cell.angle_alpha   90.00
_cell.angle_beta   90.00
_cell.angle_gamma   90.00
#
_symmetry.space_group_name_H-M   'P 1'
#
loop_
_entity.id
_entity.type
_entity.pdbx_description
1 polymer ?
#
loop_
_entity_poly.entity_id
_entity_poly.type
_entity_poly.pdbx_seq_one_letter_code
_entity_poly.pdbx_strand_id
1 'polypeptide(L)'
;MIAWSIIGLYLKFDNGWTQMSQECLELAASYNQTLSPKDIPRPPEARWGWSRNSPVEYCNENQRWFNLSIKWFTGCFSYINFLPIPWRLAIFHHVWLSHRSKETGVDFYGRRTETLWFQLPVRDRRVISVLLNLAYILHYASQTTHLIYYTYVEGQTWPGAFAQNAPFISSIVCAVAAGIVQEKAEDKVMAANPKVYPPRLGTFLKKAWGKWRSGLAQGGLVGALRHELKEYKISCAAARARTGLGTGGMVAGLTGFELRAIDGISPIEPAARPRSLPPPKTSTPDVEVGDITA
;
A
#
# COMPACT_ATOMS: atom_id res chain seq x y z
N MET A 1 8.08 -29.01 -0.42
CA MET A 1 6.77 -29.54 0.04
C MET A 1 5.60 -28.89 -0.69
N ILE A 2 5.40 -27.56 -0.65
CA ILE A 2 4.26 -26.88 -1.31
C ILE A 2 4.11 -27.20 -2.80
N ALA A 3 5.19 -27.12 -3.58
CA ALA A 3 5.17 -27.48 -5.00
C ALA A 3 4.75 -28.95 -5.21
N TRP A 4 5.17 -29.85 -4.32
CA TRP A 4 4.81 -31.27 -4.34
C TRP A 4 3.33 -31.49 -4.00
N SER A 5 2.77 -30.72 -3.06
CA SER A 5 1.34 -30.76 -2.73
C SER A 5 0.48 -30.32 -3.91
N ILE A 6 0.88 -29.27 -4.63
CA ILE A 6 0.19 -28.77 -5.83
C ILE A 6 0.24 -29.81 -6.95
N ILE A 7 1.42 -30.40 -7.20
CA ILE A 7 1.60 -31.44 -8.21
C ILE A 7 0.74 -32.67 -7.88
N GLY A 8 0.73 -33.14 -6.63
CA GLY A 8 -0.10 -34.27 -6.21
C GLY A 8 -1.61 -34.01 -6.34
N LEU A 9 -2.07 -32.82 -5.93
CA LEU A 9 -3.50 -32.45 -5.98
C LEU A 9 -4.01 -32.21 -7.41
N TYR A 10 -3.25 -31.50 -8.25
CA TYR A 10 -3.76 -31.06 -9.56
C TYR A 10 -3.31 -31.92 -10.72
N LEU A 11 -2.12 -32.53 -10.65
CA LEU A 11 -1.55 -33.35 -11.73
C LEU A 11 -1.72 -34.85 -11.48
N LYS A 12 -2.38 -35.25 -10.38
CA LYS A 12 -2.65 -36.66 -9.98
C LYS A 12 -1.38 -37.53 -9.93
N PHE A 13 -0.22 -36.93 -9.71
CA PHE A 13 1.01 -37.69 -9.51
C PHE A 13 0.95 -38.39 -8.15
N ASP A 14 1.07 -39.71 -8.15
CA ASP A 14 1.07 -40.49 -6.92
C ASP A 14 2.40 -40.29 -6.20
N ASN A 15 2.36 -39.50 -5.13
CA ASN A 15 3.49 -39.21 -4.26
C ASN A 15 3.35 -39.90 -2.89
N GLY A 16 2.41 -40.85 -2.75
CA GLY A 16 2.09 -41.50 -1.47
C GLY A 16 1.28 -40.62 -0.51
N TRP A 17 1.04 -39.34 -0.84
CA TRP A 17 0.26 -38.39 -0.02
C TRP A 17 -1.16 -38.17 -0.55
N THR A 18 -1.53 -38.92 -1.59
CA THR A 18 -2.85 -38.95 -2.23
C THR A 18 -3.81 -39.92 -1.52
N GLN A 19 -3.28 -40.83 -0.69
CA GLN A 19 -4.07 -41.80 0.06
C GLN A 19 -5.02 -41.08 1.02
N MET A 20 -6.29 -41.47 0.96
CA MET A 20 -7.31 -40.91 1.84
C MET A 20 -7.21 -41.56 3.23
N SER A 21 -7.39 -40.75 4.27
CA SER A 21 -7.48 -41.26 5.64
C SER A 21 -8.68 -42.18 5.78
N GLN A 22 -8.53 -43.22 6.59
CA GLN A 22 -9.59 -44.20 6.82
C GLN A 22 -10.85 -43.54 7.41
N GLU A 23 -10.67 -42.59 8.33
CA GLU A 23 -11.75 -41.77 8.89
C GLU A 23 -12.57 -41.05 7.80
N CYS A 24 -11.91 -40.50 6.77
CA CYS A 24 -12.60 -39.82 5.68
C CYS A 24 -13.39 -40.81 4.81
N LEU A 25 -12.86 -42.01 4.57
CA LEU A 25 -13.55 -43.05 3.80
C LEU A 25 -14.78 -43.59 4.56
N GLU A 26 -14.65 -43.82 5.86
CA GLU A 26 -15.75 -44.26 6.72
C GLU A 26 -16.86 -43.21 6.79
N LEU A 27 -16.49 -41.93 6.92
CA LEU A 27 -17.45 -40.83 6.93
C LEU A 27 -18.15 -40.68 5.57
N ALA A 28 -17.42 -40.81 4.46
CA ALA A 28 -17.98 -40.79 3.12
C ALA A 28 -19.00 -41.92 2.91
N ALA A 29 -18.67 -43.13 3.38
CA ALA A 29 -19.57 -44.28 3.34
C ALA A 29 -20.83 -44.02 4.17
N SER A 30 -20.69 -43.42 5.36
CA SER A 30 -21.83 -43.07 6.23
C SER A 30 -22.79 -42.08 5.57
N TYR A 31 -22.27 -41.18 4.73
CA TYR A 31 -23.06 -40.21 3.97
C TYR A 31 -23.48 -40.71 2.57
N ASN A 32 -23.11 -41.95 2.21
CA ASN A 32 -23.33 -42.52 0.87
C ASN A 32 -22.78 -41.62 -0.26
N GLN A 33 -21.57 -41.10 -0.09
CA GLN A 33 -20.91 -40.19 -1.03
C GLN A 33 -19.68 -40.85 -1.68
N THR A 34 -19.57 -40.71 -3.00
CA THR A 34 -18.31 -40.98 -3.71
C THR A 34 -17.43 -39.74 -3.68
N LEU A 35 -16.22 -39.86 -3.15
CA LEU A 35 -15.28 -38.75 -3.04
C LEU A 35 -14.20 -38.79 -4.12
N SER A 36 -13.85 -37.62 -4.65
CA SER A 36 -12.57 -37.42 -5.33
C SER A 36 -11.49 -37.06 -4.31
N PRO A 37 -10.19 -37.21 -4.63
CA PRO A 37 -9.08 -36.82 -3.74
C PRO A 37 -9.04 -35.33 -3.33
N LYS A 38 -9.88 -34.49 -3.93
CA LYS A 38 -10.03 -33.05 -3.63
C LYS A 38 -11.23 -32.77 -2.74
N ASP A 39 -12.13 -33.72 -2.59
CA ASP A 39 -13.38 -33.55 -1.85
C ASP A 39 -13.19 -33.92 -0.38
N ILE A 40 -14.08 -33.39 0.45
CA ILE A 40 -14.22 -33.74 1.87
C ILE A 40 -15.68 -34.22 2.03
N PRO A 41 -15.95 -35.30 2.78
CA PRO A 41 -17.30 -35.77 3.05
C PRO A 41 -18.14 -34.66 3.68
N ARG A 42 -19.38 -34.51 3.23
CA ARG A 42 -20.27 -33.45 3.69
C ARG A 42 -21.54 -34.03 4.29
N PRO A 43 -22.02 -33.49 5.43
CA PRO A 43 -23.30 -33.91 5.96
C PRO A 43 -24.43 -33.57 4.96
N PRO A 44 -25.49 -34.39 4.86
CA PRO A 44 -26.60 -34.20 3.92
C PRO A 44 -27.28 -32.82 4.03
N GLU A 45 -27.29 -32.24 5.23
CA GLU A 45 -27.84 -30.92 5.54
C GLU A 45 -26.93 -29.74 5.15
N ALA A 46 -25.71 -30.00 4.65
CA ALA A 46 -24.76 -28.97 4.26
C ALA A 46 -25.29 -28.13 3.07
N ARG A 47 -25.80 -26.94 3.37
CA ARG A 47 -26.24 -25.99 2.34
C ARG A 47 -25.04 -25.31 1.67
N TRP A 48 -25.06 -25.22 0.34
CA TRP A 48 -24.04 -24.53 -0.49
C TRP A 48 -22.62 -25.14 -0.48
N GLY A 49 -22.48 -26.39 -0.04
CA GLY A 49 -21.16 -27.02 0.04
C GLY A 49 -20.29 -26.47 1.17
N TRP A 50 -20.92 -25.83 2.16
CA TRP A 50 -20.30 -25.30 3.37
C TRP A 50 -20.37 -26.34 4.48
N SER A 51 -19.23 -26.77 4.99
CA SER A 51 -19.13 -27.93 5.88
C SER A 51 -18.42 -27.61 7.19
N ARG A 52 -18.85 -26.53 7.86
CA ARG A 52 -18.35 -26.17 9.19
C ARG A 52 -18.54 -27.29 10.23
N ASN A 53 -19.45 -28.23 9.95
CA ASN A 53 -19.81 -29.35 10.82
C ASN A 53 -19.24 -30.69 10.34
N SER A 54 -18.35 -30.73 9.33
CA SER A 54 -17.64 -31.98 9.06
C SER A 54 -16.70 -32.26 10.23
N PRO A 55 -16.72 -33.47 10.81
CA PRO A 55 -15.78 -33.85 11.85
C PRO A 55 -14.33 -33.98 11.32
N VAL A 56 -14.13 -33.93 10.00
CA VAL A 56 -12.81 -34.06 9.35
C VAL A 56 -12.48 -32.78 8.55
N GLU A 57 -11.31 -32.21 8.79
CA GLU A 57 -10.81 -30.98 8.14
C GLU A 57 -10.04 -31.24 6.82
N TYR A 58 -9.48 -32.44 6.66
CA TYR A 58 -8.74 -32.87 5.47
C TYR A 58 -8.80 -34.40 5.34
N CYS A 59 -8.83 -34.89 4.11
CA CYS A 59 -8.90 -36.32 3.80
C CYS A 59 -7.57 -36.90 3.35
N ASN A 60 -6.60 -36.08 2.90
CA ASN A 60 -5.26 -36.54 2.58
C ASN A 60 -4.20 -35.51 2.97
N GLU A 61 -2.96 -35.96 3.08
CA GLU A 61 -1.84 -35.13 3.53
C GLU A 61 -1.52 -34.02 2.51
N ASN A 62 -1.76 -34.26 1.22
CA ASN A 62 -1.65 -33.22 0.19
C ASN A 62 -2.60 -32.04 0.45
N GLN A 63 -3.87 -32.29 0.81
CA GLN A 63 -4.85 -31.26 1.18
C GLN A 63 -4.40 -30.50 2.42
N ARG A 64 -3.87 -31.20 3.44
CA ARG A 64 -3.36 -30.57 4.66
C ARG A 64 -2.24 -29.58 4.38
N TRP A 65 -1.20 -30.01 3.65
CA TRP A 65 -0.08 -29.14 3.28
C TRP A 65 -0.50 -28.00 2.38
N PHE A 66 -1.46 -28.24 1.48
CA PHE A 66 -1.99 -27.20 0.62
C PHE A 66 -2.77 -26.14 1.41
N ASN A 67 -3.66 -26.55 2.33
CA ASN A 67 -4.36 -25.63 3.24
C ASN A 67 -3.36 -24.81 4.06
N LEU A 68 -2.35 -25.46 4.64
CA LEU A 68 -1.31 -24.78 5.42
C LEU A 68 -0.54 -23.77 4.55
N SER A 69 -0.22 -24.12 3.31
CA SER A 69 0.47 -23.22 2.37
C SER A 69 -0.35 -21.96 2.07
N ILE A 70 -1.66 -22.10 1.88
CA ILE A 70 -2.57 -20.97 1.66
C ILE A 70 -2.55 -20.03 2.87
N LYS A 71 -2.59 -20.58 4.10
CA LYS A 71 -2.54 -19.76 5.32
C LYS A 71 -1.20 -19.06 5.49
N TRP A 72 -0.11 -19.76 5.23
CA TRP A 72 1.23 -19.17 5.24
C TRP A 72 1.32 -18.00 4.26
N PHE A 73 0.91 -18.18 3.00
CA PHE A 73 0.90 -17.10 2.01
C PHE A 73 0.00 -15.93 2.43
N THR A 74 -1.19 -16.23 2.95
CA THR A 74 -2.10 -15.22 3.47
C THR A 74 -1.40 -14.39 4.54
N GLY A 75 -0.73 -15.03 5.51
CA GLY A 75 0.04 -14.35 6.56
C GLY A 75 1.23 -13.53 6.04
N CYS A 76 1.99 -14.05 5.08
CA CYS A 76 3.08 -13.28 4.44
C CYS A 76 2.54 -12.02 3.74
N PHE A 77 1.44 -12.13 3.00
CA PHE A 77 0.82 -10.99 2.34
C PHE A 77 0.17 -10.01 3.34
N SER A 78 -0.36 -10.49 4.47
CA SER A 78 -0.77 -9.64 5.61
C SER A 78 0.38 -8.80 6.11
N TYR A 79 1.53 -9.43 6.34
CA TYR A 79 2.69 -8.74 6.88
C TYR A 79 3.20 -7.64 5.94
N ILE A 80 3.32 -7.93 4.64
CA ILE A 80 3.73 -6.93 3.64
C ILE A 80 2.76 -5.74 3.61
N ASN A 81 1.45 -5.99 3.73
CA ASN A 81 0.45 -4.93 3.78
C ASN A 81 0.35 -4.22 5.13
N PHE A 82 0.84 -4.84 6.22
CA PHE A 82 0.91 -4.26 7.55
C PHE A 82 1.97 -3.16 7.64
N LEU A 83 3.15 -3.39 7.06
CA LEU A 83 4.29 -2.46 7.10
C LEU A 83 3.93 -1.01 6.72
N PRO A 84 3.18 -0.73 5.63
CA PRO A 84 2.83 0.65 5.26
C PRO A 84 1.64 1.24 6.03
N ILE A 85 1.00 0.51 6.97
CA ILE A 85 -0.20 1.01 7.67
C ILE A 85 0.08 2.32 8.43
N PRO A 86 1.15 2.45 9.25
CA PRO A 86 1.40 3.70 9.95
C PRO A 86 1.49 4.91 9.01
N TRP A 87 2.15 4.73 7.86
CA TRP A 87 2.22 5.75 6.82
C TRP A 87 0.85 6.07 6.21
N ARG A 88 0.05 5.04 5.83
CA ARG A 88 -1.29 5.20 5.24
C ARG A 88 -2.27 5.93 6.18
N LEU A 89 -2.19 5.64 7.47
CA LEU A 89 -3.00 6.32 8.48
C LEU A 89 -2.51 7.74 8.73
N ALA A 90 -1.19 7.98 8.77
CA ALA A 90 -0.63 9.31 8.93
C ALA A 90 -1.03 10.25 7.78
N ILE A 91 -0.95 9.79 6.53
CA ILE A 91 -1.40 10.59 5.37
C ILE A 91 -2.90 10.82 5.39
N PHE A 92 -3.70 9.82 5.77
CA PHE A 92 -5.16 9.95 5.84
C PHE A 92 -5.55 10.97 6.91
N HIS A 93 -5.01 10.82 8.12
CA HIS A 93 -5.23 11.75 9.22
C HIS A 93 -4.77 13.17 8.85
N HIS A 94 -3.58 13.35 8.28
CA HIS A 94 -3.08 14.68 7.89
C HIS A 94 -4.00 15.38 6.89
N VAL A 95 -4.47 14.66 5.89
CA VAL A 95 -5.23 15.26 4.79
C VAL A 95 -6.69 15.51 5.17
N TRP A 96 -7.30 14.62 5.96
CA TRP A 96 -8.73 14.68 6.30
C TRP A 96 -9.02 15.26 7.67
N LEU A 97 -8.30 14.82 8.71
CA LEU A 97 -8.67 15.06 10.11
C LEU A 97 -7.83 16.16 10.78
N SER A 98 -6.60 16.36 10.32
CA SER A 98 -5.71 17.35 10.90
C SER A 98 -6.17 18.77 10.62
N HIS A 99 -6.05 19.64 11.63
CA HIS A 99 -6.20 21.09 11.53
C HIS A 99 -4.93 21.80 11.03
N ARG A 100 -3.82 21.07 10.87
CA ARG A 100 -2.55 21.65 10.39
C ARG A 100 -2.65 22.05 8.92
N SER A 101 -1.72 22.91 8.48
CA SER A 101 -1.62 23.31 7.07
C SER A 101 -1.47 22.09 6.17
N LYS A 102 -2.19 22.13 5.06
CA LYS A 102 -2.21 21.10 4.01
C LYS A 102 -1.63 21.64 2.71
N GLU A 103 -1.02 22.82 2.74
CA GLU A 103 -0.43 23.44 1.57
C GLU A 103 0.61 22.54 0.90
N THR A 104 0.84 22.80 -0.38
CA THR A 104 1.83 22.07 -1.16
C THR A 104 3.24 22.41 -0.67
N GLY A 105 4.07 21.38 -0.48
CA GLY A 105 5.45 21.51 -0.02
C GLY A 105 5.64 21.65 1.48
N VAL A 106 4.60 21.33 2.26
CA VAL A 106 4.60 21.37 3.72
C VAL A 106 4.39 19.97 4.30
N ASP A 107 5.24 19.58 5.27
CA ASP A 107 5.22 18.28 5.95
C ASP A 107 4.03 18.14 6.93
N PHE A 108 3.95 17.00 7.62
CA PHE A 108 2.92 16.75 8.64
C PHE A 108 2.92 17.74 9.82
N TYR A 109 4.01 18.47 10.03
CA TYR A 109 4.22 19.39 11.14
C TYR A 109 4.12 20.86 10.74
N GLY A 110 3.82 21.16 9.47
CA GLY A 110 3.77 22.54 8.99
C GLY A 110 5.11 23.09 8.52
N ARG A 111 6.17 22.27 8.44
CA ARG A 111 7.51 22.69 8.00
C ARG A 111 7.66 22.48 6.50
N ARG A 112 8.41 23.36 5.83
CA ARG A 112 8.71 23.21 4.40
C ARG A 112 9.54 21.95 4.15
N THR A 113 9.21 21.22 3.10
CA THR A 113 9.88 19.96 2.75
C THR A 113 9.96 19.75 1.24
N GLU A 114 11.05 19.15 0.80
CA GLU A 114 11.27 18.74 -0.59
C GLU A 114 10.82 17.29 -0.85
N THR A 115 10.21 16.61 0.12
CA THR A 115 9.70 15.26 -0.13
C THR A 115 8.56 15.32 -1.15
N LEU A 116 8.70 14.55 -2.22
CA LEU A 116 7.80 14.55 -3.38
C LEU A 116 6.32 14.37 -3.01
N TRP A 117 6.01 13.52 -2.02
CA TRP A 117 4.65 13.32 -1.53
C TRP A 117 3.95 14.61 -1.10
N PHE A 118 4.63 15.49 -0.37
CA PHE A 118 4.03 16.73 0.14
C PHE A 118 3.92 17.81 -0.94
N GLN A 119 4.64 17.66 -2.04
CA GLN A 119 4.56 18.53 -3.21
C GLN A 119 3.36 18.17 -4.11
N LEU A 120 2.64 17.10 -3.80
CA LEU A 120 1.42 16.74 -4.51
C LEU A 120 0.26 17.68 -4.13
N PRO A 121 -0.61 18.04 -5.10
CA PRO A 121 -1.84 18.76 -4.82
C PRO A 121 -2.70 18.03 -3.77
N VAL A 122 -3.38 18.79 -2.90
CA VAL A 122 -4.21 18.23 -1.80
C VAL A 122 -5.29 17.29 -2.31
N ARG A 123 -5.90 17.61 -3.46
CA ARG A 123 -6.94 16.78 -4.08
C ARG A 123 -6.39 15.39 -4.43
N ASP A 124 -5.20 15.32 -5.02
CA ASP A 124 -4.59 14.04 -5.40
C ASP A 124 -4.20 13.25 -4.14
N ARG A 125 -3.62 13.91 -3.13
CA ARG A 125 -3.32 13.29 -1.83
C ARG A 125 -4.57 12.70 -1.17
N ARG A 126 -5.72 13.39 -1.22
CA ARG A 126 -7.01 12.87 -0.71
C ARG A 126 -7.40 11.58 -1.41
N VAL A 127 -7.43 11.58 -2.75
CA VAL A 127 -7.82 10.41 -3.54
C VAL A 127 -6.88 9.23 -3.28
N ILE A 128 -5.57 9.46 -3.30
CA ILE A 128 -4.56 8.43 -3.02
C ILE A 128 -4.75 7.88 -1.60
N SER A 129 -4.94 8.74 -0.59
CA SER A 129 -5.16 8.28 0.78
C SER A 129 -6.39 7.38 0.90
N VAL A 130 -7.51 7.73 0.27
CA VAL A 130 -8.74 6.94 0.33
C VAL A 130 -8.54 5.59 -0.35
N LEU A 131 -7.97 5.57 -1.56
CA LEU A 131 -7.72 4.35 -2.30
C LEU A 131 -6.75 3.41 -1.57
N LEU A 132 -5.66 3.94 -0.99
CA LEU A 132 -4.71 3.12 -0.22
C LEU A 132 -5.31 2.60 1.10
N ASN A 133 -6.19 3.37 1.73
CA ASN A 133 -6.88 2.96 2.95
C ASN A 133 -7.94 1.88 2.64
N LEU A 134 -8.78 2.08 1.62
CA LEU A 134 -9.72 1.07 1.12
C LEU A 134 -9.01 -0.21 0.69
N ALA A 135 -7.87 -0.09 0.00
CA ALA A 135 -7.08 -1.25 -0.40
C ALA A 135 -6.68 -2.11 0.78
N TYR A 136 -6.14 -1.53 1.88
CA TYR A 136 -5.79 -2.37 3.03
C TYR A 136 -7.03 -2.92 3.73
N ILE A 137 -8.10 -2.13 3.91
CA ILE A 137 -9.32 -2.59 4.61
C ILE A 137 -9.89 -3.82 3.90
N LEU A 138 -10.02 -3.74 2.58
CA LEU A 138 -10.50 -4.85 1.75
C LEU A 138 -9.54 -6.04 1.77
N HIS A 139 -8.23 -5.79 1.78
CA HIS A 139 -7.24 -6.86 1.90
C HIS A 139 -7.39 -7.62 3.23
N TYR A 140 -7.49 -6.91 4.36
CA TYR A 140 -7.70 -7.53 5.66
C TYR A 140 -9.08 -8.20 5.78
N ALA A 141 -10.12 -7.64 5.18
CA ALA A 141 -11.42 -8.29 5.11
C ALA A 141 -11.30 -9.66 4.41
N SER A 142 -10.64 -9.71 3.25
CA SER A 142 -10.34 -10.98 2.56
C SER A 142 -9.55 -11.95 3.46
N GLN A 143 -8.55 -11.47 4.20
CA GLN A 143 -7.77 -12.31 5.11
C GLN A 143 -8.58 -12.86 6.28
N THR A 144 -9.45 -12.03 6.89
CA THR A 144 -10.38 -12.49 7.92
C THR A 144 -11.29 -13.58 7.35
N THR A 145 -11.76 -13.45 6.11
CA THR A 145 -12.51 -14.54 5.47
C THR A 145 -11.65 -15.77 5.21
N HIS A 146 -10.35 -15.66 4.95
CA HIS A 146 -9.47 -16.83 4.92
C HIS A 146 -9.34 -17.51 6.30
N LEU A 147 -9.58 -16.83 7.42
CA LEU A 147 -9.62 -17.46 8.74
C LEU A 147 -10.98 -18.14 9.01
N ILE A 148 -12.08 -17.53 8.54
CA ILE A 148 -13.43 -18.09 8.69
C ILE A 148 -13.64 -19.32 7.79
N TYR A 149 -13.22 -19.21 6.52
CA TYR A 149 -13.27 -20.27 5.52
C TYR A 149 -11.89 -20.94 5.49
N TYR A 150 -11.69 -21.83 6.46
CA TYR A 150 -10.36 -22.33 6.80
C TYR A 150 -9.84 -23.32 5.77
N THR A 151 -10.67 -24.22 5.28
CA THR A 151 -10.23 -25.22 4.29
C THR A 151 -10.19 -24.66 2.88
N TYR A 152 -9.37 -25.25 2.00
CA TYR A 152 -9.36 -24.91 0.58
C TYR A 152 -10.76 -25.07 -0.04
N VAL A 153 -11.44 -26.17 0.27
CA VAL A 153 -12.77 -26.47 -0.29
C VAL A 153 -13.76 -25.37 0.09
N GLU A 154 -13.84 -24.98 1.36
CA GLU A 154 -14.73 -23.90 1.81
C GLU A 154 -14.38 -22.55 1.19
N GLY A 155 -13.10 -22.28 0.93
CA GLY A 155 -12.66 -21.06 0.24
C GLY A 155 -12.99 -21.05 -1.26
N GLN A 156 -13.26 -22.20 -1.88
CA GLN A 156 -13.60 -22.30 -3.30
C GLN A 156 -15.08 -22.54 -3.56
N THR A 157 -15.88 -22.88 -2.55
CA THR A 157 -17.33 -23.01 -2.66
C THR A 157 -18.04 -21.72 -2.28
N TRP A 158 -19.28 -21.56 -2.73
CA TRP A 158 -20.13 -20.45 -2.29
C TRP A 158 -20.54 -20.65 -0.82
N PRO A 159 -20.55 -19.64 0.06
CA PRO A 159 -20.22 -18.22 -0.18
C PRO A 159 -18.74 -17.84 -0.04
N GLY A 160 -17.86 -18.79 0.33
CA GLY A 160 -16.45 -18.53 0.61
C GLY A 160 -15.65 -17.98 -0.54
N ALA A 161 -15.84 -18.52 -1.74
CA ALA A 161 -15.21 -18.02 -2.95
C ALA A 161 -15.50 -16.53 -3.17
N PHE A 162 -16.74 -16.11 -2.97
CA PHE A 162 -17.10 -14.70 -3.10
C PHE A 162 -16.51 -13.86 -1.97
N ALA A 163 -16.67 -14.32 -0.73
CA ALA A 163 -16.21 -13.62 0.46
C ALA A 163 -14.68 -13.41 0.47
N GLN A 164 -13.90 -14.35 -0.06
CA GLN A 164 -12.44 -14.23 -0.17
C GLN A 164 -12.01 -13.39 -1.38
N ASN A 165 -12.55 -13.67 -2.57
CA ASN A 165 -12.03 -13.11 -3.82
C ASN A 165 -12.53 -11.69 -4.11
N ALA A 166 -13.80 -11.37 -3.80
CA ALA A 166 -14.35 -10.05 -4.09
C ALA A 166 -13.60 -8.91 -3.36
N PRO A 167 -13.36 -8.98 -2.04
CA PRO A 167 -12.57 -7.97 -1.36
C PRO A 167 -11.09 -8.02 -1.78
N PHE A 168 -10.53 -9.19 -2.08
CA PHE A 168 -9.14 -9.30 -2.57
C PHE A 168 -8.95 -8.57 -3.92
N ILE A 169 -9.78 -8.86 -4.91
CA ILE A 169 -9.73 -8.22 -6.24
C ILE A 169 -9.94 -6.70 -6.08
N SER A 170 -10.93 -6.31 -5.28
CA SER A 170 -11.22 -4.90 -5.03
C SER A 170 -10.03 -4.19 -4.37
N SER A 171 -9.30 -4.87 -3.46
CA SER A 171 -8.08 -4.34 -2.85
C SER A 171 -6.98 -4.06 -3.87
N ILE A 172 -6.78 -4.97 -4.83
CA ILE A 172 -5.80 -4.81 -5.91
C ILE A 172 -6.18 -3.63 -6.80
N VAL A 173 -7.45 -3.54 -7.22
CA VAL A 173 -7.94 -2.45 -8.07
C VAL A 173 -7.72 -1.10 -7.37
N CYS A 174 -8.03 -0.99 -6.08
CA CYS A 174 -7.80 0.23 -5.31
C CYS A 174 -6.31 0.59 -5.24
N ALA A 175 -5.43 -0.39 -4.96
CA ALA A 175 -3.98 -0.15 -4.89
C ALA A 175 -3.39 0.29 -6.23
N VAL A 176 -3.80 -0.35 -7.34
CA VAL A 176 -3.36 0.01 -8.69
C VAL A 176 -3.86 1.41 -9.06
N ALA A 177 -5.14 1.71 -8.80
CA ALA A 177 -5.69 3.04 -9.04
C ALA A 177 -4.95 4.12 -8.24
N ALA A 178 -4.63 3.86 -6.97
CA ALA A 178 -3.81 4.76 -6.15
C ALA A 178 -2.43 5.01 -6.78
N GLY A 179 -1.77 3.94 -7.23
CA GLY A 179 -0.47 4.02 -7.90
C GLY A 179 -0.51 4.85 -9.18
N ILE A 180 -1.55 4.69 -10.01
CA ILE A 180 -1.72 5.47 -11.24
C ILE A 180 -1.95 6.95 -10.94
N VAL A 181 -2.80 7.26 -9.96
CA VAL A 181 -3.07 8.66 -9.56
C VAL A 181 -1.80 9.30 -8.99
N GLN A 182 -1.09 8.57 -8.13
CA GLN A 182 0.18 9.03 -7.55
C GLN A 182 1.24 9.24 -8.63
N GLU A 183 1.40 8.30 -9.57
CA GLU A 183 2.34 8.44 -10.69
C GLU A 183 2.06 9.68 -11.53
N LYS A 184 0.80 9.90 -11.94
CA LYS A 184 0.43 11.08 -12.73
C LYS A 184 0.64 12.39 -11.97
N ALA A 185 0.40 12.40 -10.66
CA ALA A 185 0.57 13.60 -9.85
C ALA A 185 2.05 13.91 -9.63
N GLU A 186 2.86 12.89 -9.35
CA GLU A 186 4.32 13.03 -9.21
C GLU A 186 4.96 13.46 -10.53
N ASP A 187 4.59 12.87 -11.67
CA ASP A 187 5.13 13.23 -12.98
C ASP A 187 4.88 14.71 -13.31
N LYS A 188 3.72 15.27 -12.93
CA LYS A 188 3.44 16.70 -13.10
C LYS A 188 4.37 17.57 -12.25
N VAL A 189 4.60 17.20 -10.99
CA VAL A 189 5.48 17.93 -10.08
C VAL A 189 6.94 17.87 -10.57
N MET A 190 7.37 16.70 -11.03
CA MET A 190 8.71 16.48 -11.57
C MET A 190 8.93 17.25 -12.88
N ALA A 191 7.93 17.29 -13.76
CA ALA A 191 7.98 18.08 -14.99
C ALA A 191 8.02 19.60 -14.71
N ALA A 192 7.33 20.06 -13.68
CA ALA A 192 7.38 21.46 -13.26
C ALA A 192 8.71 21.84 -12.59
N ASN A 193 9.39 20.89 -11.95
CA ASN A 193 10.63 21.13 -11.19
C ASN A 193 11.75 20.15 -11.55
N PRO A 194 12.20 20.11 -12.82
CA PRO A 194 13.15 19.11 -13.31
C PRO A 194 14.56 19.25 -12.72
N LYS A 195 14.87 20.41 -12.13
CA LYS A 195 16.15 20.66 -11.46
C LYS A 195 16.23 20.00 -10.07
N VAL A 196 15.09 19.80 -9.42
CA VAL A 196 14.97 19.28 -8.05
C VAL A 196 14.72 17.77 -8.06
N TYR A 197 13.85 17.29 -8.94
CA TYR A 197 13.45 15.88 -8.97
C TYR A 197 14.02 15.14 -10.19
N PRO A 198 14.85 14.10 -9.99
CA PRO A 198 15.38 13.31 -11.11
C PRO A 198 14.29 12.43 -11.72
N PRO A 199 14.29 12.20 -13.05
CA PRO A 199 13.32 11.34 -13.72
C PRO A 199 13.26 9.92 -13.12
N ARG A 200 12.07 9.33 -13.07
CA ARG A 200 11.81 8.01 -12.50
C ARG A 200 12.53 6.90 -13.26
N LEU A 201 12.94 5.84 -12.56
CA LEU A 201 13.50 4.62 -13.17
C LEU A 201 12.60 4.05 -14.29
N GLY A 202 11.28 4.11 -14.12
CA GLY A 202 10.32 3.64 -15.14
C GLY A 202 10.45 4.33 -16.50
N THR A 203 10.89 5.60 -16.53
CA THR A 203 11.14 6.31 -17.80
C THR A 203 12.34 5.73 -18.55
N PHE A 204 13.40 5.37 -17.83
CA PHE A 204 14.59 4.70 -18.35
C PHE A 204 14.28 3.27 -18.82
N LEU A 205 13.46 2.53 -18.07
CA LEU A 205 13.01 1.20 -18.48
C LEU A 205 12.14 1.23 -19.74
N LYS A 206 11.21 2.18 -19.87
CA LYS A 206 10.41 2.39 -21.09
C LYS A 206 11.30 2.75 -22.28
N LYS A 207 12.31 3.60 -22.08
CA LYS A 207 13.31 3.93 -23.12
C LYS A 207 14.13 2.70 -23.53
N ALA A 208 14.62 1.91 -22.57
CA ALA A 208 15.36 0.67 -22.84
C ALA A 208 14.51 -0.31 -23.66
N TRP A 209 13.25 -0.48 -23.27
CA TRP A 209 12.30 -1.33 -23.99
C TRP A 209 12.02 -0.83 -25.41
N GLY A 210 11.81 0.48 -25.58
CA GLY A 210 11.64 1.11 -26.88
C GLY A 210 12.84 0.91 -27.80
N LYS A 211 14.06 1.17 -27.29
CA LYS A 211 15.33 0.96 -28.01
C LYS A 211 15.54 -0.50 -28.41
N TRP A 212 15.15 -1.44 -27.55
CA TRP A 212 15.21 -2.86 -27.86
C TRP A 212 14.21 -3.24 -28.96
N ARG A 213 12.94 -2.82 -28.84
CA ARG A 213 11.92 -3.09 -29.86
C ARG A 213 12.23 -2.46 -31.22
N SER A 214 12.87 -1.30 -31.25
CA SER A 214 13.25 -0.61 -32.48
C SER A 214 14.58 -1.13 -33.07
N GLY A 215 15.19 -2.17 -32.51
CA GLY A 215 16.46 -2.72 -32.99
C GLY A 215 17.68 -1.80 -32.78
N LEU A 216 17.54 -0.72 -32.01
CA LEU A 216 18.60 0.28 -31.76
C LEU A 216 19.50 -0.09 -30.57
N ALA A 217 19.25 -1.24 -29.93
CA ALA A 217 19.96 -1.68 -28.75
C ALA A 217 21.23 -2.48 -29.08
N GLN A 218 22.41 -1.86 -28.92
CA GLN A 218 23.67 -2.61 -28.90
C GLN A 218 23.66 -3.60 -27.72
N GLY A 219 23.74 -4.90 -28.01
CA GLY A 219 23.73 -5.97 -27.00
C GLY A 219 22.34 -6.44 -26.54
N GLY A 220 21.28 -6.17 -27.32
CA GLY A 220 19.92 -6.64 -27.03
C GLY A 220 19.29 -5.97 -25.80
N LEU A 221 18.24 -6.58 -25.25
CA LEU A 221 17.47 -6.00 -24.13
C LEU A 221 18.34 -5.72 -22.89
N VAL A 222 19.27 -6.64 -22.59
CA VAL A 222 20.17 -6.51 -21.43
C VAL A 222 21.14 -5.33 -21.62
N GLY A 223 21.67 -5.15 -22.82
CA GLY A 223 22.54 -4.00 -23.16
C GLY A 223 21.80 -2.67 -23.02
N ALA A 224 20.58 -2.58 -23.58
CA ALA A 224 19.74 -1.39 -23.46
C ALA A 224 19.39 -1.08 -22.00
N LEU A 225 19.00 -2.08 -21.22
CA LEU A 225 18.71 -1.91 -19.79
C LEU A 225 19.93 -1.42 -19.03
N ARG A 226 21.10 -2.01 -19.25
CA ARG A 226 22.34 -1.63 -18.56
C ARG A 226 22.76 -0.20 -18.86
N HIS A 227 22.61 0.24 -20.11
CA HIS A 227 22.89 1.62 -20.52
C HIS A 227 21.98 2.62 -19.81
N GLU A 228 20.66 2.42 -19.89
CA GLU A 228 19.68 3.30 -19.26
C GLU A 228 19.78 3.30 -17.73
N LEU A 229 20.12 2.16 -17.11
CA LEU A 229 20.38 2.09 -15.66
C LEU A 229 21.61 2.92 -15.26
N LYS A 230 22.64 2.98 -16.10
CA LYS A 230 23.84 3.79 -15.85
C LYS A 230 23.50 5.27 -15.93
N GLU A 231 22.74 5.70 -16.94
CA GLU A 231 22.24 7.08 -17.04
C GLU A 231 21.35 7.47 -15.86
N TYR A 232 20.48 6.58 -15.42
CA TYR A 232 19.67 6.78 -14.22
C TYR A 232 20.54 7.00 -12.98
N LYS A 233 21.56 6.16 -12.75
CA LYS A 233 22.49 6.32 -11.62
C LYS A 233 23.21 7.67 -11.65
N ILE A 234 23.66 8.12 -12.82
CA ILE A 234 24.31 9.44 -12.99
C ILE A 234 23.33 10.57 -12.67
N SER A 235 22.10 10.48 -13.19
CA SER A 235 21.04 11.47 -12.96
C SER A 235 20.69 11.59 -11.47
N CYS A 236 20.62 10.45 -10.78
CA CYS A 236 20.40 10.40 -9.33
C CYS A 236 21.57 11.00 -8.56
N ALA A 237 22.82 10.66 -8.93
CA ALA A 237 24.01 11.23 -8.29
C ALA A 237 24.09 12.75 -8.48
N ALA A 238 23.74 13.26 -9.66
CA ALA A 238 23.70 14.70 -9.94
C ALA A 238 22.60 15.42 -9.15
N ALA A 239 21.40 14.83 -9.04
CA ALA A 239 20.32 15.38 -8.20
C ALA A 239 20.71 15.39 -6.71
N ARG A 240 21.38 14.33 -6.27
CA ARG A 240 21.88 14.18 -4.90
C ARG A 240 22.95 15.20 -4.53
N ALA A 241 23.89 15.45 -5.44
CA ALA A 241 24.95 16.43 -5.25
C ALA A 241 24.42 17.87 -5.13
N ARG A 242 23.29 18.18 -5.79
CA ARG A 242 22.66 19.51 -5.73
C ARG A 242 21.82 19.75 -4.49
N THR A 243 21.25 18.69 -3.90
CA THR A 243 20.35 18.78 -2.75
C THR A 243 21.05 18.51 -1.41
N GLY A 244 22.34 18.13 -1.43
CA GLY A 244 23.07 17.79 -0.20
C GLY A 244 22.52 16.56 0.55
N LEU A 245 21.67 15.75 -0.09
CA LEU A 245 21.05 14.58 0.53
C LEU A 245 22.02 13.39 0.57
N GLY A 246 22.55 13.04 1.75
CA GLY A 246 23.33 11.81 1.98
C GLY A 246 22.58 10.52 1.66
N THR A 247 23.30 9.39 1.64
CA THR A 247 23.04 8.09 0.98
C THR A 247 21.67 7.40 1.23
N GLY A 248 20.89 7.82 2.23
CA GLY A 248 19.61 7.23 2.65
C GLY A 248 18.33 7.63 1.87
N GLY A 249 18.31 8.78 1.20
CA GLY A 249 17.06 9.40 0.71
C GLY A 249 16.23 8.66 -0.37
N MET A 250 16.76 7.60 -1.00
CA MET A 250 16.04 6.89 -2.07
C MET A 250 15.31 5.63 -1.59
N VAL A 251 15.71 5.06 -0.45
CA VAL A 251 15.03 3.90 0.15
C VAL A 251 13.77 4.35 0.92
N ALA A 252 13.76 5.58 1.42
CA ALA A 252 12.66 6.17 2.17
C ALA A 252 11.38 6.43 1.34
N GLY A 253 11.48 6.47 0.01
CA GLY A 253 10.31 6.58 -0.89
C GLY A 253 9.37 5.37 -0.85
N LEU A 254 9.83 4.25 -0.29
CA LEU A 254 9.04 3.01 -0.13
C LEU A 254 8.62 2.71 1.31
N THR A 255 9.23 3.35 2.31
CA THR A 255 8.98 3.05 3.74
C THR A 255 8.47 4.23 4.58
N GLY A 256 8.33 5.42 4.00
CA GLY A 256 7.64 6.54 4.68
C GLY A 256 8.29 7.00 5.98
N PHE A 257 9.56 6.69 6.21
CA PHE A 257 10.32 7.13 7.38
C PHE A 257 11.68 7.68 6.96
N GLU A 258 11.81 9.01 7.04
CA GLU A 258 13.01 9.62 7.62
C GLU A 258 12.59 10.85 8.44
N LEU A 259 12.89 10.79 9.74
CA LEU A 259 13.05 11.98 10.57
C LEU A 259 14.40 12.60 10.18
N ARG A 260 14.39 13.77 9.52
CA ARG A 260 15.51 14.68 9.63
C ARG A 260 15.23 15.69 10.74
N ALA A 261 16.01 15.58 11.81
CA ALA A 261 16.41 16.73 12.59
C ALA A 261 17.16 17.68 11.64
N ILE A 262 16.68 18.92 11.54
CA ILE A 262 17.42 19.98 10.86
C ILE A 262 18.44 20.48 11.89
N ASP A 263 19.62 19.89 11.88
CA ASP A 263 20.80 20.57 12.42
C ASP A 263 21.29 21.52 11.33
N GLY A 264 21.20 22.82 11.62
CA GLY A 264 21.56 23.88 10.69
C GLY A 264 20.89 25.18 11.05
N ILE A 265 21.27 25.73 12.20
CA ILE A 265 21.05 27.12 12.57
C ILE A 265 21.73 27.99 11.51
N SER A 266 20.99 28.35 10.47
CA SER A 266 21.10 29.69 9.91
C SER A 266 20.29 30.59 10.86
N PRO A 267 20.85 31.72 11.34
CA PRO A 267 20.03 32.72 12.02
C PRO A 267 19.08 33.29 10.97
N ILE A 268 17.90 32.68 10.85
CA ILE A 268 16.77 33.29 10.19
C ILE A 268 16.38 34.45 11.08
N GLU A 269 16.78 35.63 10.64
CA GLU A 269 16.24 36.91 11.05
C GLU A 269 14.72 36.76 11.24
N PRO A 270 14.18 36.98 12.46
CA PRO A 270 12.76 36.83 12.67
C PRO A 270 12.05 37.82 11.76
N ALA A 271 11.26 37.29 10.82
CA ALA A 271 10.38 38.07 9.97
C ALA A 271 9.71 39.14 10.84
N ALA A 272 9.99 40.40 10.51
CA ALA A 272 9.47 41.54 11.23
C ALA A 272 7.97 41.34 11.48
N ARG A 273 7.59 41.29 12.77
CA ARG A 273 6.18 41.42 13.14
C ARG A 273 5.64 42.65 12.41
N PRO A 274 4.48 42.58 11.73
CA PRO A 274 3.80 43.80 11.35
C PRO A 274 3.62 44.63 12.63
N ARG A 275 4.16 45.85 12.62
CA ARG A 275 3.97 46.82 13.71
C ARG A 275 2.48 46.89 13.99
N SER A 276 2.10 46.48 15.20
CA SER A 276 0.81 46.82 15.78
C SER A 276 0.61 48.33 15.62
N LEU A 277 -0.49 48.71 14.99
CA LEU A 277 -0.94 50.10 14.95
C LEU A 277 -0.95 50.66 16.38
N PRO A 278 -0.48 51.91 16.59
CA PRO A 278 -0.62 52.54 17.89
C PRO A 278 -2.10 52.64 18.27
N PRO A 279 -2.44 52.50 19.56
CA PRO A 279 -3.82 52.63 20.02
C PRO A 279 -4.36 54.04 19.69
N PRO A 280 -5.66 54.16 19.40
CA PRO A 280 -6.30 55.46 19.19
C PRO A 280 -6.12 56.33 20.44
N LYS A 281 -5.68 57.57 20.23
CA LYS A 281 -5.62 58.59 21.28
C LYS A 281 -7.04 58.79 21.82
N THR A 282 -7.26 58.42 23.07
CA THR A 282 -8.41 58.87 23.85
C THR A 282 -8.29 60.39 24.01
N SER A 283 -9.08 61.15 23.26
CA SER A 283 -9.34 62.55 23.55
C SER A 283 -10.19 62.60 24.82
N THR A 284 -9.56 62.98 25.93
CA THR A 284 -10.25 63.51 27.10
C THR A 284 -11.09 64.72 26.70
N PRO A 285 -12.39 64.77 26.98
CA PRO A 285 -13.14 66.01 26.90
C PRO A 285 -12.72 66.91 28.06
N ASP A 286 -12.33 68.14 27.72
CA ASP A 286 -12.14 69.23 28.67
C ASP A 286 -13.48 69.50 29.35
N VAL A 287 -13.55 69.22 30.66
CA VAL A 287 -14.68 69.62 31.50
C VAL A 287 -14.42 71.05 31.95
N GLU A 288 -14.97 71.99 31.21
CA GLU A 288 -15.10 73.39 31.63
C GLU A 288 -16.21 73.47 32.69
N VAL A 289 -15.83 73.43 33.96
CA VAL A 289 -16.74 73.72 35.08
C VAL A 289 -16.89 75.24 35.16
N GLY A 290 -17.94 75.75 34.52
CA GLY A 290 -18.39 77.12 34.70
C GLY A 290 -19.03 77.31 36.07
N ASP A 291 -18.53 78.32 36.79
CA ASP A 291 -19.10 78.89 38.01
C ASP A 291 -20.57 79.28 37.80
N ILE A 292 -21.44 78.81 38.69
CA ILE A 292 -22.74 79.46 38.95
C ILE A 292 -22.82 79.70 40.45
N THR A 293 -22.63 80.97 40.79
CA THR A 293 -22.95 81.58 42.08
C THR A 293 -24.45 81.79 42.20
N ALA A 294 -24.96 81.59 43.42
CA ALA A 294 -26.13 82.26 43.96
C ALA A 294 -25.71 82.86 45.31
#